data_AF-A0A847BI22-F1
#
_entry.id   AF-A0A847BI22-F1
#
_cell.length_a   1.000
_cell.length_b   1.000
_cell.length_c   1.000
_cell.angle_alpha   90.00
_cell.angle_beta   90.00
_cell.angle_gamma   90.00
#
_symmetry.space_group_name_H-M   'P 1'
#
loop_
_entity.id
_entity.type
_entity.pdbx_description
1 polymer ?
#
loop_
_entity_poly.entity_id
_entity_poly.type
_entity_poly.pdbx_seq_one_letter_code
_entity_poly.pdbx_strand_id
1 'polypeptide(L)'
;MQSALLAGFVLAAFAPLLHRWFGSRTSFVLALFPALLALWFLSQAPAVIAGETLYLQLDWVPSLGMSLSFYIDGLALLFALLITVIGTFVLIYAGGYLKGHQDLVRFHIVILAFMVSMLGLVLADGLLTLFVFWELTSITSYLLIG
;
A
#
# COMPACT_ATOMS: atom_id res chain seq x y z
N MET A 1 -6.31 -8.70 5.18
CA MET A 1 -6.28 -7.57 4.21
C MET A 1 -6.47 -6.21 4.88
N GLN A 2 -7.51 -5.97 5.70
CA GLN A 2 -7.65 -4.71 6.47
C GLN A 2 -6.41 -4.37 7.30
N SER A 3 -5.86 -5.36 8.03
CA SER A 3 -4.63 -5.22 8.81
C SER A 3 -3.42 -4.88 7.93
N ALA A 4 -3.39 -5.32 6.68
CA ALA A 4 -2.30 -5.03 5.75
C ALA A 4 -2.31 -3.56 5.29
N LEU A 5 -3.47 -3.01 4.93
CA LEU A 5 -3.59 -1.60 4.55
C LEU A 5 -3.22 -0.67 5.72
N LEU A 6 -3.74 -0.96 6.92
CA LEU A 6 -3.38 -0.19 8.12
C LEU A 6 -1.90 -0.36 8.48
N ALA A 7 -1.36 -1.58 8.40
CA ALA A 7 0.06 -1.83 8.65
C ALA A 7 0.96 -1.07 7.68
N GLY A 8 0.54 -0.86 6.44
CA GLY A 8 1.29 -0.07 5.46
C GLY A 8 1.42 1.40 5.85
N PHE A 9 0.32 2.04 6.29
CA PHE A 9 0.37 3.42 6.78
C PHE A 9 1.14 3.55 8.09
N VAL A 10 0.99 2.59 8.99
CA VAL A 10 1.78 2.52 10.22
C VAL A 10 3.27 2.39 9.89
N LEU A 11 3.63 1.45 9.01
CA LEU A 11 5.02 1.27 8.59
C LEU A 11 5.62 2.53 7.96
N ALA A 12 4.83 3.24 7.13
CA ALA A 12 5.23 4.52 6.58
C ALA A 12 5.53 5.54 7.70
N ALA A 13 4.66 5.67 8.70
CA ALA A 13 4.88 6.57 9.84
C ALA A 13 6.10 6.19 10.69
N PHE A 14 6.43 4.89 10.77
CA PHE A 14 7.61 4.38 11.48
C PHE A 14 8.91 4.41 10.66
N ALA A 15 8.87 4.81 9.38
CA ALA A 15 10.06 4.88 8.52
C ALA A 15 11.22 5.71 9.10
N PRO A 16 11.01 6.86 9.78
CA PRO A 16 12.09 7.60 10.44
C PRO A 16 12.77 6.81 11.55
N LEU A 17 11.99 6.08 12.34
CA LEU A 17 12.52 5.26 13.45
C LEU A 17 13.31 4.08 12.90
N LEU A 18 12.78 3.41 11.87
CA LEU A 18 13.51 2.36 11.16
C LEU A 18 14.81 2.89 10.54
N HIS A 19 14.81 4.12 10.02
CA HIS A 19 16.03 4.74 9.50
C HIS A 19 17.09 4.96 10.56
N ARG A 20 16.70 5.34 11.78
CA ARG A 20 17.63 5.49 12.90
C ARG A 20 18.26 4.16 13.32
N TRP A 21 17.56 3.03 13.15
CA TRP A 21 18.06 1.70 13.54
C TRP A 21 18.83 0.99 12.42
N PHE A 22 18.36 1.07 11.17
CA PHE A 22 18.89 0.31 10.05
C PHE A 22 19.71 1.14 9.06
N GLY A 23 19.73 2.48 9.19
CA GLY A 23 20.49 3.38 8.34
C GLY A 23 20.19 3.18 6.85
N SER A 24 21.23 2.95 6.05
CA SER A 24 21.09 2.75 4.60
C SER A 24 20.36 1.45 4.21
N ARG A 25 20.16 0.50 5.12
CA ARG A 25 19.44 -0.76 4.84
C ARG A 25 17.91 -0.61 4.96
N THR A 26 17.43 0.54 5.44
CA THR A 26 16.01 0.81 5.68
C THR A 26 15.16 0.56 4.44
N SER A 27 15.64 0.94 3.26
CA SER A 27 14.94 0.70 1.99
C SER A 27 14.65 -0.78 1.73
N PHE A 28 15.60 -1.66 2.03
CA PHE A 28 15.41 -3.11 1.92
C PHE A 28 14.43 -3.62 2.98
N VAL A 29 14.51 -3.11 4.21
CA VAL A 29 13.58 -3.50 5.29
C VAL A 29 12.15 -3.10 4.93
N LEU A 30 11.96 -1.88 4.43
CA LEU A 30 10.65 -1.39 3.99
C LEU A 30 10.13 -2.14 2.77
N ALA A 31 11.00 -2.56 1.84
CA ALA A 31 10.63 -3.35 0.67
C ALA A 31 10.11 -4.75 1.02
N LEU A 32 10.40 -5.29 2.21
CA LEU A 32 9.83 -6.56 2.66
C LEU A 32 8.31 -6.51 2.77
N PHE A 33 7.75 -5.37 3.16
CA PHE A 33 6.30 -5.22 3.30
C PHE A 33 5.56 -5.43 1.97
N PRO A 34 5.82 -4.66 0.89
CA PRO A 34 5.15 -4.91 -0.38
C PRO A 34 5.53 -6.25 -1.01
N ALA A 35 6.74 -6.78 -0.77
CA ALA A 35 7.11 -8.12 -1.25
C ALA A 35 6.23 -9.20 -0.61
N LEU A 36 6.03 -9.13 0.71
CA LEU A 36 5.15 -10.07 1.42
C LEU A 36 3.69 -9.91 1.01
N LEU A 37 3.23 -8.68 0.72
CA LEU A 37 1.91 -8.46 0.16
C LEU A 37 1.76 -9.06 -1.24
N ALA A 38 2.76 -8.89 -2.11
CA ALA A 38 2.75 -9.49 -3.44
C ALA A 38 2.63 -11.01 -3.36
N LEU A 39 3.38 -11.65 -2.46
CA LEU A 39 3.28 -13.10 -2.21
C LEU A 39 1.89 -13.50 -1.68
N TRP A 40 1.32 -12.68 -0.79
CA TRP A 40 -0.04 -12.92 -0.29
C TRP A 40 -1.09 -12.80 -1.40
N PHE A 41 -1.03 -11.76 -2.24
CA PHE A 41 -1.93 -11.63 -3.39
C PHE A 41 -1.75 -12.79 -4.38
N LEU A 42 -0.50 -13.19 -4.65
CA LEU A 42 -0.22 -14.31 -5.54
C LEU A 42 -0.82 -15.62 -5.02
N SER A 43 -0.86 -15.83 -3.70
CA SER A 43 -1.51 -17.01 -3.11
C SER A 43 -3.04 -16.97 -3.21
N GLN A 44 -3.65 -15.80 -3.43
CA GLN A 44 -5.09 -15.69 -3.68
C GLN A 44 -5.45 -15.95 -5.16
N ALA A 45 -4.49 -15.94 -6.07
CA ALA A 45 -4.74 -16.07 -7.51
C ALA A 45 -5.52 -17.35 -7.90
N PRO A 46 -5.23 -18.55 -7.35
CA PRO A 46 -5.99 -19.75 -7.70
C PRO A 46 -7.48 -19.64 -7.37
N ALA A 47 -7.83 -19.07 -6.20
CA ALA A 47 -9.20 -18.88 -5.77
C ALA A 47 -9.93 -17.88 -6.70
N VAL A 48 -9.28 -16.74 -6.98
CA VAL A 48 -9.83 -15.71 -7.89
C VAL A 48 -10.03 -16.22 -9.30
N ILE A 49 -9.10 -17.04 -9.83
CA ILE A 49 -9.22 -17.67 -11.15
C ILE A 49 -10.34 -18.71 -11.19
N ALA A 50 -10.60 -19.40 -10.07
CA ALA A 50 -11.72 -20.33 -9.92
C ALA A 50 -13.08 -19.61 -9.81
N GLY A 51 -13.11 -18.27 -9.80
CA GLY A 51 -14.31 -17.46 -9.67
C GLY A 51 -14.71 -17.17 -8.23
N GLU A 52 -13.90 -17.54 -7.24
CA GLU A 52 -14.10 -17.14 -5.85
C GLU A 52 -13.67 -15.69 -5.66
N THR A 53 -14.42 -14.93 -4.86
CA THR A 53 -14.13 -13.52 -4.63
C THR A 53 -13.97 -13.27 -3.14
N LEU A 54 -12.95 -12.49 -2.78
CA LEU A 54 -12.73 -12.12 -1.39
C LEU A 54 -13.40 -10.78 -1.14
N TYR A 55 -14.47 -10.80 -0.35
CA TYR A 55 -15.16 -9.60 0.11
C TYR A 55 -14.82 -9.31 1.56
N LEU A 56 -14.63 -8.03 1.87
CA LEU A 56 -14.25 -7.59 3.18
C LEU A 56 -14.86 -6.22 3.50
N GLN A 57 -15.62 -6.14 4.59
CA GLN A 57 -16.31 -4.92 4.99
C GLN A 57 -15.90 -4.51 6.41
N LEU A 58 -15.61 -3.22 6.60
CA LEU A 58 -15.46 -2.58 7.91
C LEU A 58 -16.56 -1.56 8.10
N ASP A 59 -17.34 -1.68 9.15
CA ASP A 59 -18.24 -0.60 9.54
C ASP A 59 -17.41 0.60 10.00
N TRP A 60 -17.61 1.74 9.35
CA TRP A 60 -16.86 2.96 9.66
C TRP A 60 -17.75 3.96 10.40
N VAL A 61 -18.91 4.27 9.84
CA VAL A 61 -19.93 5.10 10.50
C VAL A 61 -21.27 4.35 10.44
N PRO A 62 -21.50 3.41 11.38
CA PRO A 62 -22.69 2.55 11.36
C PRO A 62 -24.01 3.34 11.39
N SER A 63 -24.03 4.48 12.09
CA SER A 63 -25.20 5.37 12.18
C SER A 63 -25.63 5.96 10.84
N LEU A 64 -24.71 6.03 9.86
CA LEU A 64 -24.96 6.51 8.51
C LEU A 64 -24.99 5.37 7.47
N GLY A 65 -24.91 4.12 7.92
CA GLY A 65 -24.81 2.94 7.04
C GLY A 65 -23.53 2.92 6.20
N MET A 66 -22.47 3.60 6.63
CA MET A 66 -21.22 3.74 5.88
C MET A 66 -20.18 2.72 6.34
N SER A 67 -19.65 1.98 5.38
CA SER A 67 -18.59 0.99 5.58
C SER A 67 -17.46 1.15 4.58
N LEU A 68 -16.24 0.80 4.99
CA LEU A 68 -15.13 0.58 4.08
C LEU A 68 -15.22 -0.85 3.55
N SER A 69 -15.76 -1.01 2.36
CA SER A 69 -15.82 -2.29 1.64
C SER A 69 -14.67 -2.44 0.65
N PHE A 70 -14.11 -3.64 0.64
CA PHE A 70 -13.04 -4.06 -0.25
C PHE A 70 -13.40 -5.38 -0.93
N TYR A 71 -13.04 -5.47 -2.20
CA TYR A 71 -13.35 -6.62 -3.03
C TYR A 71 -12.14 -7.00 -3.90
N ILE A 72 -11.81 -8.29 -3.90
CA ILE A 72 -10.75 -8.83 -4.76
C ILE A 72 -11.41 -9.68 -5.85
N ASP A 73 -11.41 -9.15 -7.06
CA ASP A 73 -11.64 -9.89 -8.30
C ASP A 73 -10.35 -10.00 -9.13
N GLY A 74 -10.44 -10.54 -10.35
CA GLY A 74 -9.29 -10.71 -11.22
C GLY A 74 -8.60 -9.39 -11.60
N LEU A 75 -9.35 -8.30 -11.74
CA LEU A 75 -8.81 -7.00 -12.12
C LEU A 75 -8.11 -6.34 -10.92
N ALA A 76 -8.78 -6.32 -9.78
CA ALA A 76 -8.24 -5.82 -8.52
C ALA A 76 -6.97 -6.58 -8.14
N LEU A 77 -6.95 -7.90 -8.32
CA LEU A 77 -5.78 -8.74 -8.07
C LEU A 77 -4.60 -8.39 -8.99
N LEU A 78 -4.85 -8.20 -10.29
CA LEU A 78 -3.82 -7.79 -11.26
C LEU A 78 -3.17 -6.46 -10.84
N PHE A 79 -3.98 -5.46 -10.50
CA PHE A 79 -3.47 -4.17 -10.06
C PHE A 79 -2.77 -4.25 -8.70
N ALA A 80 -3.30 -5.03 -7.75
CA ALA A 80 -2.68 -5.24 -6.46
C ALA A 80 -1.27 -5.85 -6.59
N LEU A 81 -1.11 -6.86 -7.45
CA LEU A 81 0.19 -7.44 -7.78
C LEU A 81 1.13 -6.43 -8.44
N LEU A 82 0.64 -5.67 -9.42
CA LEU A 82 1.44 -4.64 -10.09
C LEU A 82 1.95 -3.58 -9.09
N ILE A 83 1.06 -3.05 -8.23
CA ILE A 83 1.39 -2.03 -7.24
C ILE A 83 2.43 -2.55 -6.25
N THR A 84 2.24 -3.77 -5.73
CA THR A 84 3.13 -4.36 -4.71
C THR A 84 4.48 -4.78 -5.28
N VAL A 85 4.52 -5.40 -6.46
CA VAL A 85 5.78 -5.81 -7.13
C VAL A 85 6.59 -4.58 -7.52
N ILE A 86 5.98 -3.61 -8.20
CA ILE A 86 6.69 -2.39 -8.60
C ILE A 86 7.09 -1.58 -7.36
N GLY A 87 6.21 -1.44 -6.37
CA GLY A 87 6.52 -0.75 -5.11
C GLY A 87 7.73 -1.35 -4.38
N THR A 88 7.86 -2.69 -4.38
CA THR A 88 9.04 -3.39 -3.85
C THR A 88 10.31 -2.95 -4.56
N PHE A 89 10.32 -2.97 -5.89
CA PHE A 89 11.50 -2.60 -6.68
C PHE A 89 11.83 -1.10 -6.55
N VAL A 90 10.81 -0.24 -6.52
CA VAL A 90 11.00 1.21 -6.31
C VAL A 90 11.66 1.49 -4.96
N LEU A 91 11.25 0.82 -3.89
CA LEU A 91 11.88 0.98 -2.57
C LEU A 91 13.35 0.52 -2.59
N ILE A 92 13.64 -0.66 -3.15
CA ILE A 92 15.01 -1.16 -3.27
C ILE A 92 15.87 -0.18 -4.07
N TYR A 93 15.35 0.28 -5.21
CA TYR A 93 16.05 1.23 -6.08
C TYR A 93 16.32 2.56 -5.36
N ALA A 94 15.32 3.11 -4.65
CA ALA A 94 15.45 4.36 -3.91
C ALA A 94 16.57 4.30 -2.85
N GLY A 95 16.79 3.15 -2.22
CA GLY A 95 17.89 2.97 -1.26
C GLY A 95 19.28 3.12 -1.88
N GLY A 96 19.44 2.74 -3.15
CA GLY A 96 20.66 2.99 -3.91
C GLY A 96 20.72 4.41 -4.48
N TYR A 97 19.62 4.87 -5.06
CA TYR A 97 19.52 6.14 -5.79
C TYR A 97 19.65 7.36 -4.86
N LEU A 98 18.98 7.35 -3.70
CA LEU A 98 18.98 8.44 -2.71
C LEU A 98 19.95 8.16 -1.55
N LYS A 99 20.96 7.31 -1.75
CA LYS A 99 21.91 6.95 -0.69
C LYS A 99 22.65 8.19 -0.18
N GLY A 100 22.47 8.51 1.10
CA GLY A 100 23.08 9.69 1.74
C GLY A 100 22.34 11.01 1.49
N HIS A 101 21.22 10.98 0.76
CA HIS A 101 20.37 12.15 0.56
C HIS A 101 19.50 12.41 1.79
N GLN A 102 19.38 13.67 2.21
CA GLN A 102 18.59 14.06 3.39
C GLN A 102 17.10 13.68 3.27
N ASP A 103 16.58 13.68 2.04
CA ASP A 103 15.16 13.39 1.76
C ASP A 103 14.83 11.90 1.65
N LEU A 104 15.80 10.99 1.81
CA LEU A 104 15.56 9.54 1.69
C LEU A 104 14.44 9.07 2.64
N VAL A 105 14.42 9.56 3.87
CA VAL A 105 13.40 9.19 4.86
C VAL A 105 12.04 9.75 4.48
N ARG A 106 11.99 11.03 4.05
CA ARG A 106 10.76 11.65 3.56
C ARG A 106 10.20 10.86 2.39
N PHE A 107 11.04 10.53 1.41
CA PHE A 107 10.66 9.73 0.26
C PHE A 107 10.04 8.38 0.66
N HIS A 108 10.66 7.65 1.60
CA HIS A 108 10.11 6.38 2.10
C HIS A 108 8.71 6.50 2.69
N ILE A 109 8.45 7.53 3.49
CA ILE A 109 7.13 7.77 4.09
C ILE A 109 6.10 7.97 2.97
N VAL A 110 6.39 8.88 2.04
CA VAL A 110 5.40 9.27 1.04
C VAL A 110 5.21 8.18 -0.01
N ILE A 111 6.27 7.49 -0.45
CA ILE A 111 6.14 6.41 -1.44
C ILE A 111 5.38 5.20 -0.90
N LEU A 112 5.57 4.85 0.39
CA LEU A 112 4.78 3.80 1.04
C LEU A 112 3.33 4.24 1.20
N ALA A 113 3.09 5.47 1.65
CA ALA A 113 1.73 5.99 1.78
C ALA A 113 1.01 6.03 0.42
N PHE A 114 1.69 6.45 -0.64
CA PHE A 114 1.17 6.44 -2.01
C PHE A 114 0.82 5.03 -2.47
N MET A 115 1.74 4.07 -2.29
CA MET A 115 1.53 2.67 -2.67
C MET A 115 0.33 2.05 -1.93
N VAL A 116 0.21 2.28 -0.62
CA VAL A 116 -0.90 1.77 0.19
C VAL A 116 -2.21 2.46 -0.19
N SER A 117 -2.17 3.75 -0.54
CA SER A 117 -3.35 4.50 -1.01
C SER A 117 -3.86 3.94 -2.33
N MET A 118 -2.97 3.73 -3.30
CA MET A 118 -3.29 3.08 -4.58
C MET A 118 -3.83 1.67 -4.38
N LEU A 119 -3.26 0.91 -3.44
CA LEU A 119 -3.76 -0.44 -3.13
C LEU A 119 -5.18 -0.41 -2.56
N GLY A 120 -5.48 0.51 -1.64
CA GLY A 120 -6.84 0.68 -1.13
C GLY A 120 -7.82 1.17 -2.20
N LEU A 121 -7.36 2.00 -3.14
CA LEU A 121 -8.16 2.50 -4.26
C LEU A 121 -8.60 1.37 -5.19
N VAL A 122 -7.67 0.50 -5.63
CA VAL A 122 -8.00 -0.58 -6.58
C VAL A 122 -8.79 -1.72 -5.96
N LEU A 123 -8.74 -1.86 -4.63
CA LEU A 123 -9.50 -2.85 -3.88
C LEU A 123 -10.87 -2.32 -3.44
N ALA A 124 -11.18 -1.03 -3.67
CA ALA A 124 -12.40 -0.42 -3.19
C ALA A 124 -13.64 -0.94 -3.92
N ASP A 125 -14.65 -1.31 -3.14
CA ASP A 125 -15.96 -1.75 -3.66
C ASP A 125 -17.03 -0.65 -3.54
N GLY A 126 -16.97 0.14 -2.45
CA GLY A 126 -17.89 1.26 -2.19
C GLY A 126 -17.34 2.62 -2.63
N LEU A 127 -18.24 3.53 -3.04
CA LEU A 127 -17.89 4.91 -3.42
C LEU A 127 -17.16 5.68 -2.32
N LEU A 128 -17.51 5.44 -1.06
CA LEU A 128 -16.83 6.06 0.07
C LEU A 128 -15.39 5.57 0.21
N THR A 129 -15.16 4.26 0.16
CA THR A 129 -13.82 3.66 0.18
C THR A 129 -13.00 4.21 -0.98
N LEU A 130 -13.57 4.19 -2.19
CA LEU A 130 -12.94 4.70 -3.40
C LEU A 130 -12.55 6.17 -3.24
N PHE A 131 -13.48 7.02 -2.79
CA PHE A 131 -13.24 8.44 -2.59
C PHE A 131 -12.13 8.71 -1.56
N VAL A 132 -12.14 8.02 -0.42
CA VAL A 132 -11.10 8.17 0.61
C VAL A 132 -9.72 7.82 0.05
N PHE A 133 -9.59 6.68 -0.62
CA PHE A 133 -8.29 6.27 -1.17
C PHE A 133 -7.89 7.09 -2.40
N TRP A 134 -8.85 7.62 -3.15
CA TRP A 134 -8.61 8.55 -4.25
C TRP A 134 -7.95 9.84 -3.72
N GLU A 135 -8.55 10.47 -2.72
CA GLU A 135 -8.00 11.69 -2.10
C GLU A 135 -6.63 11.43 -1.47
N LEU A 136 -6.46 10.29 -0.78
CA LEU A 136 -5.16 9.91 -0.22
C LEU A 136 -4.09 9.75 -1.32
N THR A 137 -4.47 9.19 -2.47
CA THR A 137 -3.58 9.06 -3.64
C THR A 137 -3.20 10.43 -4.20
N SER A 138 -4.16 11.35 -4.31
CA SER A 138 -3.92 12.73 -4.75
C SER A 138 -2.97 13.48 -3.81
N ILE A 139 -3.22 13.40 -2.50
CA ILE A 139 -2.38 14.05 -1.48
C ILE A 139 -0.95 13.48 -1.50
N THR A 140 -0.82 12.15 -1.52
CA THR A 140 0.50 11.49 -1.50
C THR A 140 1.27 11.71 -2.81
N SER A 141 0.58 11.78 -3.96
CA SER A 141 1.19 12.18 -5.22
C SER A 141 1.72 13.60 -5.19
N TYR A 142 0.93 14.54 -4.65
CA TYR A 142 1.39 15.93 -4.47
C TYR A 142 2.65 16.00 -3.59
N LEU A 143 2.68 15.26 -2.48
CA LEU A 143 3.83 15.22 -1.57
C LEU A 143 5.10 14.56 -2.14
N LEU A 144 4.95 13.70 -3.16
CA LEU A 144 6.06 13.08 -3.89
C LEU A 144 6.68 14.04 -4.92
N ILE A 145 5.86 14.89 -5.55
CA ILE A 145 6.29 15.79 -6.62
C ILE A 145 6.76 17.14 -6.07
N GLY A 146 6.05 17.69 -5.07
CA GLY A 146 6.32 18.99 -4.46
C GLY A 146 7.41 18.98 -3.41
#